data_AF-A0A6B0WA13-F1
#
_entry.id   AF-A0A6B0WA13-F1
#
_cell.length_a   1.000
_cell.length_b   1.000
_cell.length_c   1.000
_cell.angle_alpha   90.00
_cell.angle_beta   90.00
_cell.angle_gamma   90.00
#
_symmetry.space_group_name_H-M   'P 1'
#
loop_
_entity.id
_entity.type
_entity.pdbx_description
1 polymer ?
#
loop_
_entity_poly.entity_id
_entity_poly.type
_entity_poly.pdbx_seq_one_letter_code
_entity_poly.pdbx_strand_id
1 'polypeptide(L)'
;MFSLAGTLDAMRPYLPGALVSADAFEHARTAVDHLEAEITNGIYFECRLRNGSSRVDLVIAVHADGAALLADANGSGPRGCRHAQPGGRRLSAFCRRWTTPTSPLRTLVDHLWLEYDVEQGGFADEAARSGPGVFCSLRGSHGMAHPAPALRRSVIEALEALTGHQASRTVEECLHTCFTRLPAETGVPHVGLMFGRDAPTVRICIAKLPAAGAADLLAATAGVGG
;
A
#
# COMPACT_ATOMS: atom_id res chain seq x y z
N MET A 1 7.56 4.77 25.32
CA MET A 1 7.36 4.27 23.95
C MET A 1 5.92 4.57 23.57
N PHE A 2 5.70 5.26 22.45
CA PHE A 2 4.36 5.62 21.99
C PHE A 2 3.87 4.55 21.01
N SER A 3 2.60 4.17 21.10
CA SER A 3 1.98 3.28 20.10
C SER A 3 1.28 4.10 19.03
N LEU A 4 1.13 3.54 17.84
CA LEU A 4 0.39 4.17 16.77
C LEU A 4 -1.10 4.38 17.13
N ALA A 5 -1.69 3.43 17.87
CA ALA A 5 -3.02 3.62 18.47
C ALA A 5 -3.08 4.82 19.44
N GLY A 6 -2.04 5.05 20.25
CA GLY A 6 -1.96 6.22 21.13
C GLY A 6 -1.87 7.53 20.34
N THR A 7 -1.18 7.53 19.19
CA THR A 7 -1.17 8.67 18.25
C THR A 7 -2.58 8.93 17.70
N LEU A 8 -3.33 7.89 17.32
CA LEU A 8 -4.71 8.05 16.87
C LEU A 8 -5.60 8.62 17.98
N ASP A 9 -5.47 8.13 19.21
CA ASP A 9 -6.22 8.63 20.37
C ASP A 9 -6.00 10.14 20.58
N ALA A 10 -4.77 10.62 20.38
CA ALA A 10 -4.46 12.05 20.43
C ALA A 10 -5.06 12.87 19.27
N MET A 11 -5.28 12.25 18.11
CA MET A 11 -5.93 12.87 16.95
C MET A 11 -7.45 12.95 17.07
N ARG A 12 -8.08 12.06 17.86
CA ARG A 12 -9.53 11.89 17.97
C ARG A 12 -10.32 13.20 18.13
N PRO A 13 -9.93 14.17 18.99
CA PRO A 13 -10.70 15.41 19.15
C PRO A 13 -10.77 16.29 17.90
N TYR A 14 -9.88 16.07 16.94
CA TYR A 14 -9.75 16.87 15.71
C TYR A 14 -10.38 16.20 14.49
N LEU A 15 -10.90 14.97 14.63
CA LEU A 15 -11.52 14.25 13.52
C LEU A 15 -13.01 14.58 13.43
N PRO A 16 -13.51 15.09 12.29
CA PRO A 16 -14.93 15.34 12.10
C PRO A 16 -15.71 14.01 12.14
N GLY A 17 -16.65 13.88 13.07
CA GLY A 17 -17.49 12.68 13.20
C GLY A 17 -18.30 12.35 11.94
N ALA A 18 -18.57 13.37 11.09
CA ALA A 18 -19.21 13.21 9.79
C ALA A 18 -18.34 12.50 8.74
N LEU A 19 -17.01 12.50 8.92
CA LEU A 19 -16.05 11.82 8.05
C LEU A 19 -15.58 10.50 8.67
N VAL A 20 -15.32 10.50 9.98
CA VAL A 20 -14.85 9.34 10.73
C VAL A 20 -15.78 9.11 11.92
N SER A 21 -16.70 8.15 11.77
CA SER A 21 -17.58 7.74 12.87
C SER A 21 -16.78 7.18 14.05
N ALA A 22 -17.38 7.16 15.25
CA ALA A 22 -16.75 6.56 16.43
C ALA A 22 -16.35 5.09 16.18
N ASP A 23 -17.23 4.30 15.56
CA ASP A 23 -16.96 2.88 15.26
C ASP A 23 -15.81 2.72 14.27
N ALA A 24 -15.80 3.52 13.20
CA ALA A 24 -14.70 3.52 12.23
C ALA A 24 -13.36 3.90 12.89
N PHE A 25 -13.38 4.87 13.80
CA PHE A 25 -12.19 5.24 14.56
C PHE A 25 -11.70 4.09 15.44
N GLU A 26 -12.57 3.46 16.24
CA GLU A 26 -12.18 2.34 17.11
C GLU A 26 -11.65 1.15 16.31
N HIS A 27 -12.22 0.89 15.14
CA HIS A 27 -11.71 -0.15 14.27
C HIS A 27 -10.33 0.20 13.70
N ALA A 28 -10.13 1.43 13.19
CA ALA A 28 -8.83 1.90 12.72
C ALA A 28 -7.77 1.81 13.83
N ARG A 29 -8.14 2.25 15.03
CA ARG A 29 -7.32 2.21 16.23
C ARG A 29 -6.93 0.78 16.63
N THR A 30 -7.85 -0.18 16.47
CA THR A 30 -7.59 -1.60 16.72
C THR A 30 -6.65 -2.20 15.66
N ALA A 31 -6.80 -1.81 14.39
CA ALA A 31 -5.97 -2.32 13.29
C ALA A 31 -4.47 -2.04 13.48
N VAL A 32 -4.11 -1.01 14.27
CA VAL A 32 -2.73 -0.57 14.49
C VAL A 32 -2.30 -0.60 15.96
N ASP A 33 -3.06 -1.28 16.82
CA ASP A 33 -2.79 -1.39 18.27
C ASP A 33 -1.42 -2.00 18.60
N HIS A 34 -0.92 -2.79 17.66
CA HIS A 34 0.30 -3.58 17.73
C HIS A 34 1.48 -2.89 17.04
N LEU A 35 1.28 -1.70 16.48
CA LEU A 35 2.30 -0.93 15.79
C LEU A 35 2.89 0.17 16.68
N GLU A 36 4.19 0.33 16.59
CA GLU A 36 4.94 1.40 17.26
C GLU A 36 4.73 2.72 16.49
N ALA A 37 4.68 3.84 17.19
CA ALA A 37 4.47 5.14 16.53
C ALA A 37 5.63 5.51 15.61
N GLU A 38 6.84 5.03 15.93
CA GLU A 38 8.09 5.31 15.24
C GLU A 38 8.15 4.78 13.80
N ILE A 39 7.24 3.88 13.40
CA ILE A 39 7.21 3.35 12.02
C ILE A 39 6.76 4.39 10.98
N THR A 40 6.14 5.48 11.43
CA THR A 40 5.47 6.44 10.54
C THR A 40 5.66 7.89 11.00
N ASN A 41 5.63 8.79 10.02
CA ASN A 41 5.54 10.24 10.21
C ASN A 41 4.29 10.83 9.53
N GLY A 42 3.40 9.97 9.02
CA GLY A 42 2.26 10.39 8.20
C GLY A 42 1.10 9.42 8.29
N ILE A 43 -0.06 9.92 8.68
CA ILE A 43 -1.29 9.15 8.84
C ILE A 43 -2.43 9.94 8.19
N TYR A 44 -3.28 9.27 7.42
CA TYR A 44 -4.51 9.86 6.94
C TYR A 44 -5.65 8.84 6.85
N PHE A 45 -6.88 9.35 6.74
CA PHE A 45 -8.09 8.56 6.60
C PHE A 45 -8.70 8.77 5.21
N GLU A 46 -8.96 7.68 4.49
CA GLU A 46 -9.72 7.72 3.24
C GLU A 46 -11.21 7.60 3.53
N CYS A 47 -11.91 8.74 3.52
CA CYS A 47 -13.33 8.81 3.84
C CYS A 47 -14.17 8.75 2.56
N ARG A 48 -15.21 7.93 2.54
CA ARG A 48 -16.16 7.89 1.42
C ARG A 48 -17.08 9.11 1.50
N LEU A 49 -17.17 9.88 0.42
CA LEU A 49 -18.04 11.07 0.34
C LEU A 49 -19.48 10.76 -0.06
N ARG A 50 -19.78 9.50 -0.39
CA ARG A 50 -21.15 9.07 -0.74
C ARG A 50 -21.99 8.99 0.52
N ASN A 51 -23.19 9.59 0.49
CA ASN A 51 -24.16 9.51 1.58
C ASN A 51 -24.39 8.07 2.06
N GLY A 52 -24.36 7.89 3.39
CA GLY A 52 -24.64 6.62 4.06
C GLY A 52 -23.47 5.64 4.12
N SER A 53 -22.29 5.98 3.58
CA SER A 53 -21.08 5.18 3.76
C SER A 53 -20.31 5.66 4.97
N SER A 54 -20.13 4.76 5.94
CA SER A 54 -19.29 4.93 7.13
C SER A 54 -17.94 4.23 7.00
N ARG A 55 -17.65 3.68 5.81
CA ARG A 55 -16.36 3.04 5.53
C ARG A 55 -15.27 4.10 5.51
N VAL A 56 -14.20 3.80 6.23
CA VAL A 56 -12.97 4.57 6.26
C VAL A 56 -11.84 3.60 5.99
N ASP A 57 -10.80 4.01 5.29
CA ASP A 57 -9.56 3.24 5.24
C ASP A 57 -8.49 4.05 6.00
N LEU A 58 -7.71 3.38 6.84
CA LEU A 58 -6.59 4.00 7.55
C LEU A 58 -5.32 3.80 6.74
N VAL A 59 -4.63 4.89 6.41
CA VAL A 59 -3.40 4.83 5.63
C VAL A 59 -2.23 5.41 6.42
N ILE A 60 -1.13 4.67 6.45
CA ILE A 60 0.11 5.07 7.13
C ILE A 60 1.30 5.09 6.16
N ALA A 61 2.10 6.16 6.24
CA ALA A 61 3.34 6.31 5.49
C ALA A 61 4.46 5.57 6.22
N VAL A 62 5.22 4.73 5.52
CA VAL A 62 6.42 4.09 6.08
C VAL A 62 7.61 4.45 5.23
N HIS A 63 8.55 5.19 5.81
CA HIS A 63 9.84 5.53 5.21
C HIS A 63 10.90 4.50 5.58
N ALA A 64 12.12 4.65 5.06
CA ALA A 64 13.22 3.69 5.25
C ALA A 64 13.51 3.36 6.73
N ASP A 65 13.45 4.35 7.63
CA ASP A 65 13.69 4.13 9.06
C ASP A 65 12.57 3.27 9.70
N GLY A 66 11.31 3.57 9.39
CA GLY A 66 10.18 2.76 9.83
C GLY A 66 10.18 1.37 9.19
N ALA A 67 10.65 1.25 7.95
CA ALA A 67 10.81 -0.03 7.29
C ALA A 67 11.89 -0.90 7.94
N ALA A 68 12.95 -0.31 8.51
CA ALA A 68 13.94 -1.07 9.27
C ALA A 68 13.30 -1.73 10.49
N LEU A 69 12.41 -1.02 11.19
CA LEU A 69 11.64 -1.57 12.31
C LEU A 69 10.74 -2.74 11.87
N LEU A 70 10.07 -2.62 10.70
CA LEU A 70 9.23 -3.69 10.14
C LEU A 70 10.05 -4.88 9.59
N ALA A 71 11.28 -4.65 9.15
CA ALA A 71 12.18 -5.70 8.64
C ALA A 71 12.63 -6.66 9.75
N ASP A 72 12.75 -6.17 10.98
CA ASP A 72 13.30 -6.89 12.14
C ASP A 72 12.26 -7.68 12.94
N ALA A 73 11.00 -7.72 12.49
CA ALA A 73 9.90 -8.34 13.23
C ALA A 73 9.94 -9.87 13.42
N ASN A 74 11.04 -10.53 13.05
CA ASN A 74 11.38 -11.90 13.47
C ASN A 74 12.28 -11.94 14.73
N GLY A 75 12.70 -10.77 15.25
CA GLY A 75 13.58 -10.63 16.40
C GLY A 75 12.82 -10.58 17.73
N SER A 76 13.51 -10.95 18.81
CA SER A 76 13.07 -11.00 20.22
C SER A 76 12.76 -9.63 20.86
N GLY A 77 12.27 -8.66 20.08
CA GLY A 77 11.90 -7.33 20.54
C GLY A 77 10.65 -7.32 21.44
N PRO A 78 10.45 -6.26 22.26
CA PRO A 78 9.55 -6.31 23.43
C PRO A 78 8.06 -6.43 23.13
N ARG A 79 7.63 -6.38 21.87
CA ARG A 79 6.25 -6.63 21.44
C ARG A 79 6.27 -7.31 20.07
N GLY A 80 6.61 -8.60 20.07
CA GLY A 80 6.48 -9.50 18.93
C GLY A 80 5.03 -9.57 18.44
N CYS A 81 4.65 -8.62 17.60
CA CYS A 81 3.27 -8.45 17.18
C CYS A 81 2.99 -9.27 15.93
N ARG A 82 2.27 -10.39 16.05
CA ARG A 82 1.33 -10.93 15.04
C ARG A 82 1.77 -11.00 13.55
N HIS A 83 3.07 -11.03 13.25
CA HIS A 83 3.60 -11.29 11.90
C HIS A 83 3.46 -12.77 11.49
N ALA A 84 2.76 -13.59 12.29
CA ALA A 84 2.43 -14.96 11.93
C ALA A 84 1.50 -15.03 10.70
N GLN A 85 0.75 -13.97 10.40
CA GLN A 85 -0.11 -13.92 9.22
C GLN A 85 0.71 -13.78 7.93
N PRO A 86 0.28 -14.40 6.81
CA PRO A 86 1.02 -14.38 5.55
C PRO A 86 1.38 -12.97 5.06
N GLY A 87 0.48 -11.99 5.21
CA GLY A 87 0.71 -10.59 4.82
C GLY A 87 1.86 -9.93 5.58
N GLY A 88 1.95 -10.17 6.89
CA GLY A 88 3.02 -9.61 7.74
C GLY A 88 4.41 -10.14 7.37
N ARG A 89 4.52 -11.44 7.05
CA ARG A 89 5.79 -12.03 6.59
C ARG A 89 6.26 -11.42 5.27
N ARG A 90 5.34 -11.21 4.33
CA ARG A 90 5.66 -10.56 3.03
C ARG A 90 6.10 -9.13 3.22
N LEU A 91 5.38 -8.35 4.04
CA LEU A 91 5.77 -6.98 4.36
C LEU A 91 7.16 -6.93 4.99
N SER A 92 7.45 -7.77 5.99
CA SER A 92 8.77 -7.82 6.62
C SER A 92 9.89 -8.21 5.64
N ALA A 93 9.64 -9.20 4.77
CA ALA A 93 10.58 -9.60 3.73
C ALA A 93 10.84 -8.47 2.72
N PHE A 94 9.79 -7.78 2.28
CA PHE A 94 9.90 -6.60 1.42
C PHE A 94 10.73 -5.52 2.11
N CYS A 95 10.39 -5.15 3.35
CA CYS A 95 11.10 -4.12 4.11
C CYS A 95 12.58 -4.46 4.27
N ARG A 96 12.92 -5.71 4.57
CA ARG A 96 14.32 -6.18 4.64
C ARG A 96 15.06 -6.02 3.32
N ARG A 97 14.43 -6.40 2.20
CA ARG A 97 15.02 -6.20 0.87
C ARG A 97 15.14 -4.71 0.55
N TRP A 98 14.17 -3.89 0.90
CA TRP A 98 14.19 -2.45 0.64
C TRP A 98 15.28 -1.72 1.43
N THR A 99 15.47 -2.06 2.70
CA THR A 99 16.48 -1.43 3.56
C THR A 99 17.90 -1.96 3.33
N THR A 100 18.06 -3.08 2.61
CA THR A 100 19.38 -3.60 2.23
C THR A 100 20.14 -2.60 1.33
N PRO A 101 21.35 -2.14 1.69
CA PRO A 101 22.04 -1.06 0.97
C PRO A 101 22.30 -1.30 -0.51
N THR A 102 22.46 -2.56 -0.91
CA THR A 102 22.75 -2.98 -2.29
C THR A 102 21.49 -3.30 -3.11
N SER A 103 20.31 -3.22 -2.49
CA SER A 103 19.05 -3.53 -3.15
C SER A 103 18.64 -2.41 -4.10
N PRO A 104 18.25 -2.71 -5.36
CA PRO A 104 17.73 -1.70 -6.27
C PRO A 104 16.41 -1.07 -5.76
N LEU A 105 15.67 -1.75 -4.88
CA LEU A 105 14.48 -1.17 -4.24
C LEU A 105 14.79 0.12 -3.47
N ARG A 106 16.01 0.27 -2.94
CA ARG A 106 16.41 1.46 -2.17
C ARG A 106 16.45 2.73 -3.02
N THR A 107 16.80 2.61 -4.30
CA THR A 107 16.80 3.74 -5.25
C THR A 107 15.46 3.88 -5.96
N LEU A 108 14.68 2.81 -6.02
CA LEU A 108 13.38 2.78 -6.67
C LEU A 108 12.23 3.28 -5.78
N VAL A 109 12.17 2.84 -4.53
CA VAL A 109 11.03 3.08 -3.62
C VAL A 109 11.33 4.23 -2.68
N ASP A 110 10.42 5.19 -2.62
CA ASP A 110 10.52 6.36 -1.75
C ASP A 110 10.01 6.06 -0.35
N HIS A 111 8.78 5.57 -0.29
CA HIS A 111 8.08 5.15 0.91
C HIS A 111 7.02 4.11 0.56
N LEU A 112 6.46 3.48 1.59
CA LEU A 112 5.28 2.63 1.48
C LEU A 112 4.06 3.35 2.02
N TRP A 113 2.90 3.05 1.45
CA TRP A 113 1.62 3.23 2.10
C TRP A 113 1.12 1.87 2.58
N LEU A 114 0.80 1.77 3.87
CA LEU A 114 0.06 0.63 4.41
C LEU A 114 -1.40 1.06 4.60
N GLU A 115 -2.30 0.44 3.84
CA GLU A 115 -3.73 0.73 3.80
C GLU A 115 -4.48 -0.36 4.56
N TYR A 116 -5.20 0.01 5.60
CA TYR A 116 -6.04 -0.88 6.40
C TYR A 116 -7.50 -0.60 6.06
N ASP A 117 -8.16 -1.59 5.45
CA ASP A 117 -9.60 -1.56 5.19
C ASP A 117 -10.34 -1.59 6.54
N VAL A 118 -11.03 -0.50 6.89
CA VAL A 118 -11.82 -0.41 8.13
C VAL A 118 -13.30 -0.61 7.80
N GLU A 119 -13.67 -1.87 7.53
CA GLU A 119 -15.06 -2.21 7.20
C GLU A 119 -15.98 -2.33 8.43
N GLN A 120 -17.27 -2.05 8.22
CA GLN A 120 -18.31 -2.26 9.21
C GLN A 120 -18.67 -3.75 9.29
N GLY A 121 -18.10 -4.43 10.28
CA GLY A 121 -18.46 -5.82 10.60
C GLY A 121 -17.82 -6.36 11.88
N GLY A 122 -17.05 -5.52 12.58
CA GLY A 122 -16.19 -5.96 13.67
C GLY A 122 -15.02 -6.79 13.15
N PHE A 123 -13.89 -6.73 13.86
CA PHE A 123 -12.83 -7.73 13.71
C PHE A 123 -13.27 -9.08 14.28
N ALA A 124 -14.38 -9.63 13.78
CA ALA A 124 -14.78 -11.01 14.03
C ALA A 124 -13.80 -11.91 13.26
N ASP A 125 -12.62 -12.03 13.84
CA ASP A 125 -11.53 -12.95 13.54
C ASP A 125 -10.90 -12.95 12.13
N GLU A 126 -11.60 -12.71 11.02
CA GLU A 126 -11.04 -12.91 9.67
C GLU A 126 -10.39 -11.68 9.02
N ALA A 127 -11.02 -10.49 9.09
CA ALA A 127 -10.46 -9.29 8.44
C ALA A 127 -9.14 -8.80 9.08
N ALA A 128 -8.94 -9.06 10.38
CA ALA A 128 -7.67 -8.82 11.07
C ALA A 128 -6.53 -9.75 10.57
N ARG A 129 -6.83 -10.83 9.84
CA ARG A 129 -5.84 -11.79 9.32
C ARG A 129 -5.30 -11.40 7.95
N SER A 130 -5.96 -10.50 7.24
CA SER A 130 -5.64 -10.20 5.85
C SER A 130 -4.36 -9.37 5.68
N GLY A 131 -3.97 -8.61 6.71
CA GLY A 131 -2.84 -7.67 6.64
C GLY A 131 -3.18 -6.43 5.81
N PRO A 132 -2.32 -5.39 5.83
CA PRO A 132 -2.59 -4.17 5.08
C PRO A 132 -2.44 -4.39 3.58
N GLY A 133 -3.13 -3.57 2.79
CA GLY A 133 -2.67 -3.27 1.44
C GLY A 133 -1.33 -2.55 1.51
N VAL A 134 -0.38 -2.95 0.66
CA VAL A 134 0.95 -2.35 0.62
C VAL A 134 1.17 -1.73 -0.75
N PHE A 135 1.42 -0.43 -0.75
CA PHE A 135 1.67 0.34 -1.97
C PHE A 135 3.05 0.96 -1.92
N CYS A 136 3.90 0.62 -2.88
CA CYS A 136 5.19 1.26 -3.10
C CYS A 136 5.00 2.60 -3.81
N SER A 137 5.40 3.69 -3.16
CA SER A 137 5.59 4.97 -3.82
C SER A 137 6.91 4.96 -4.58
N LEU A 138 6.86 5.16 -5.90
CA LEU A 138 8.04 5.05 -6.77
C LEU A 138 8.74 6.40 -6.87
N ARG A 139 10.06 6.45 -6.66
CA ARG A 139 10.85 7.68 -6.76
C ARG A 139 10.79 8.26 -8.17
N GLY A 140 10.71 9.59 -8.25
CA GLY A 140 10.69 10.34 -9.51
C GLY A 140 9.40 10.22 -10.32
N SER A 141 8.40 9.47 -9.85
CA SER A 141 7.13 9.25 -10.56
C SER A 141 6.13 10.41 -10.45
N HIS A 142 6.30 11.30 -9.47
CA HIS A 142 5.36 12.40 -9.19
C HIS A 142 5.58 13.66 -10.04
N GLY A 143 6.47 13.60 -11.03
CA GLY A 143 6.89 14.80 -11.76
C GLY A 143 7.40 14.55 -13.17
N MET A 144 8.05 13.40 -13.39
CA MET A 144 8.82 13.14 -14.60
C MET A 144 8.10 12.16 -15.52
N ALA A 145 8.09 12.46 -16.81
CA ALA A 145 7.84 11.47 -17.85
C ALA A 145 8.92 10.37 -17.75
N HIS A 146 8.51 9.14 -17.45
CA HIS A 146 9.42 8.00 -17.48
C HIS A 146 9.29 7.29 -18.82
N PRO A 147 10.41 6.89 -19.47
CA PRO A 147 10.35 5.98 -20.59
C PRO A 147 9.62 4.71 -20.18
N ALA A 148 8.58 4.33 -20.93
CA ALA A 148 7.73 3.17 -20.64
C ALA A 148 8.51 1.88 -20.30
N PRO A 149 9.66 1.54 -20.95
CA PRO A 149 10.43 0.36 -20.59
C PRO A 149 11.07 0.40 -19.20
N ALA A 150 11.56 1.57 -18.77
CA ALA A 150 12.17 1.75 -17.45
C ALA A 150 11.10 1.66 -16.36
N LEU A 151 9.98 2.36 -16.57
CA LEU A 151 8.85 2.33 -15.64
C LEU A 151 8.28 0.92 -15.46
N ARG A 152 8.12 0.18 -16.57
CA ARG A 152 7.66 -1.21 -16.52
C ARG A 152 8.58 -2.08 -15.68
N ARG A 153 9.90 -1.99 -15.89
CA ARG A 153 10.89 -2.77 -15.12
C ARG A 153 10.82 -2.45 -13.64
N SER A 154 10.73 -1.17 -13.30
CA SER A 154 10.55 -0.70 -11.93
C SER A 154 9.29 -1.26 -11.27
N VAL A 155 8.16 -1.26 -11.97
CA VAL A 155 6.91 -1.83 -11.47
C VAL A 155 7.00 -3.34 -11.26
N ILE A 156 7.60 -4.08 -12.21
CA ILE A 156 7.83 -5.52 -12.07
C ILE A 156 8.71 -5.78 -10.84
N GLU A 157 9.82 -5.07 -10.69
CA GLU A 157 10.73 -5.27 -9.57
C GLU A 157 10.06 -5.03 -8.20
N ALA A 158 9.23 -3.97 -8.09
CA ALA A 158 8.47 -3.71 -6.88
C ALA A 158 7.44 -4.83 -6.59
N LEU A 159 6.74 -5.33 -7.62
CA LEU A 159 5.77 -6.41 -7.49
C LEU A 159 6.42 -7.73 -7.07
N GLU A 160 7.54 -8.10 -7.69
CA GLU A 160 8.28 -9.32 -7.33
C GLU A 160 8.78 -9.27 -5.89
N ALA A 161 9.20 -8.08 -5.44
CA ALA A 161 9.57 -7.88 -4.04
C ALA A 161 8.38 -8.03 -3.08
N LEU A 162 7.20 -7.52 -3.45
CA LEU A 162 5.99 -7.58 -2.61
C LEU A 162 5.40 -9.00 -2.56
N THR A 163 5.46 -9.75 -3.66
CA THR A 163 4.91 -11.11 -3.74
C THR A 163 5.90 -12.17 -3.25
N GLY A 164 7.20 -11.90 -3.36
CA GLY A 164 8.26 -12.88 -3.14
C GLY A 164 8.45 -13.86 -4.30
N HIS A 165 7.79 -13.61 -5.45
CA HIS A 165 7.80 -14.46 -6.63
C HIS A 165 8.10 -13.64 -7.88
N GLN A 166 8.67 -14.28 -8.90
CA GLN A 166 8.81 -13.66 -10.20
C GLN A 166 7.43 -13.34 -10.80
N ALA A 167 7.33 -12.24 -11.53
CA ALA A 167 6.09 -11.91 -12.23
C ALA A 167 5.79 -13.00 -13.26
N SER A 168 4.52 -13.43 -13.35
CA SER A 168 4.13 -14.35 -14.40
C SER A 168 4.19 -13.65 -15.76
N ARG A 169 4.40 -14.43 -16.83
CA ARG A 169 4.35 -13.89 -18.21
C ARG A 169 3.07 -13.09 -18.46
N THR A 170 1.93 -13.57 -17.96
CA THR A 170 0.65 -12.87 -18.06
C THR A 170 0.71 -11.48 -17.42
N VAL A 171 1.24 -11.36 -16.20
CA VAL A 171 1.40 -10.05 -15.55
C VAL A 171 2.34 -9.16 -16.36
N GLU A 172 3.47 -9.67 -16.83
CA GLU A 172 4.42 -8.89 -17.64
C GLU A 172 3.81 -8.39 -18.96
N GLU A 173 3.06 -9.23 -19.67
CA GLU A 173 2.37 -8.89 -20.93
C GLU A 173 1.27 -7.87 -20.70
N CYS A 174 0.52 -8.00 -19.60
CA CYS A 174 -0.51 -7.02 -19.22
C CYS A 174 0.11 -5.67 -18.89
N LEU A 175 1.18 -5.65 -18.09
CA LEU A 175 1.93 -4.43 -17.80
C LEU A 175 2.51 -3.84 -19.09
N HIS A 176 3.11 -4.64 -19.96
CA HIS A 176 3.63 -4.19 -21.24
C HIS A 176 2.54 -3.50 -22.09
N THR A 177 1.36 -4.12 -22.19
CA THR A 177 0.21 -3.57 -22.92
C THR A 177 -0.26 -2.25 -22.31
N CYS A 178 -0.34 -2.17 -20.97
CA CYS A 178 -0.70 -0.93 -20.28
C CYS A 178 0.32 0.17 -20.58
N PHE A 179 1.61 -0.08 -20.32
CA PHE A 179 2.68 0.91 -20.41
C PHE A 179 2.93 1.40 -21.84
N THR A 180 2.72 0.56 -22.86
CA THR A 180 2.85 0.97 -24.26
C THR A 180 1.72 1.90 -24.73
N ARG A 181 0.59 1.90 -24.01
CA ARG A 181 -0.56 2.76 -24.30
C ARG A 181 -0.62 4.00 -23.42
N LEU A 182 0.21 4.10 -22.37
CA LEU A 182 0.25 5.30 -21.54
C LEU A 182 0.85 6.46 -22.34
N PRO A 183 0.19 7.65 -22.35
CA PRO A 183 0.81 8.86 -22.87
C PRO A 183 2.12 9.16 -22.16
N ALA A 184 3.12 9.69 -22.88
CA ALA A 184 4.46 9.94 -22.35
C ALA A 184 4.50 10.83 -21.09
N GLU A 185 3.52 11.73 -20.95
CA GLU A 185 3.35 12.65 -19.82
C GLU A 185 2.89 11.96 -18.52
N THR A 186 2.53 10.68 -18.60
CA THR A 186 1.88 9.93 -17.52
C THR A 186 2.91 9.33 -16.57
N GLY A 187 2.66 9.41 -15.27
CA GLY A 187 3.46 8.76 -14.24
C GLY A 187 2.72 7.59 -13.59
N VAL A 188 3.48 6.63 -13.04
CA VAL A 188 2.94 5.63 -12.11
C VAL A 188 3.45 5.95 -10.70
N PRO A 189 2.70 6.77 -9.92
CA PRO A 189 3.11 7.17 -8.59
C PRO A 189 3.24 6.00 -7.61
N HIS A 190 2.31 5.05 -7.72
CA HIS A 190 2.21 3.95 -6.77
C HIS A 190 1.88 2.64 -7.48
N VAL A 191 2.47 1.56 -6.98
CA VAL A 191 2.07 0.19 -7.29
C VAL A 191 1.86 -0.56 -5.98
N GLY A 192 0.78 -1.31 -5.86
CA GLY A 192 0.52 -2.04 -4.64
C GLY A 192 -0.30 -3.31 -4.80
N LEU A 193 -0.39 -4.02 -3.69
CA LEU A 193 -1.08 -5.29 -3.54
C LEU A 193 -1.91 -5.23 -2.26
N MET A 194 -3.16 -5.68 -2.33
CA MET A 194 -3.99 -5.82 -1.14
C MET A 194 -3.83 -7.22 -0.59
N PHE A 195 -3.15 -7.35 0.56
CA PHE A 195 -2.97 -8.64 1.20
C PHE A 195 -4.31 -9.17 1.75
N GLY A 196 -4.44 -10.50 1.75
CA GLY A 196 -5.55 -11.21 2.36
C GLY A 196 -6.92 -11.03 1.70
N ARG A 197 -6.92 -10.73 0.41
CA ARG A 197 -8.04 -11.02 -0.48
C ARG A 197 -7.78 -12.36 -1.19
N ASP A 198 -8.84 -13.12 -1.48
CA ASP A 198 -8.75 -14.45 -2.09
C ASP A 198 -7.99 -14.45 -3.43
N ALA A 199 -8.03 -13.34 -4.15
CA ALA A 199 -7.23 -13.09 -5.33
C ALA A 199 -6.36 -11.82 -5.12
N PRO A 200 -5.02 -11.95 -4.99
CA PRO A 200 -4.16 -10.78 -4.83
C PRO A 200 -4.21 -9.95 -6.12
N THR A 201 -4.94 -8.84 -6.06
CA THR A 201 -5.05 -7.89 -7.17
C THR A 201 -3.91 -6.88 -7.09
N VAL A 202 -3.19 -6.71 -8.21
CA VAL A 202 -2.23 -5.63 -8.37
C VAL A 202 -2.97 -4.34 -8.70
N ARG A 203 -2.72 -3.29 -7.93
CA ARG A 203 -3.24 -1.94 -8.20
C ARG A 203 -2.10 -1.03 -8.66
N ILE A 204 -2.29 -0.41 -9.81
CA ILE A 204 -1.35 0.57 -10.39
C ILE A 204 -2.04 1.92 -10.37
N CYS A 205 -1.47 2.87 -9.65
CA CYS A 205 -1.96 4.24 -9.66
C CYS A 205 -1.31 4.99 -10.81
N ILE A 206 -2.09 5.79 -11.52
CA ILE A 206 -1.66 6.50 -12.72
C ILE A 206 -1.94 7.99 -12.50
N ALA A 207 -0.93 8.82 -12.72
CA ALA A 207 -1.01 10.27 -12.54
C ALA A 207 -0.75 11.00 -13.86
N LYS A 208 -1.29 12.21 -13.97
CA LYS A 208 -1.16 13.09 -15.14
C LYS A 208 -1.71 12.48 -16.45
N LEU A 209 -2.69 11.58 -16.34
CA LEU A 209 -3.36 11.00 -17.50
C LEU A 209 -4.23 12.09 -18.16
N PRO A 210 -3.96 12.47 -19.43
CA PRO A 210 -4.82 13.38 -20.16
C PRO A 210 -6.23 12.79 -20.31
N ALA A 211 -7.27 13.62 -20.27
CA ALA A 211 -8.66 13.17 -20.37
C ALA A 211 -8.91 12.28 -21.60
N ALA A 212 -8.29 12.59 -22.74
CA ALA A 212 -8.39 11.81 -23.97
C ALA A 212 -7.77 10.40 -23.86
N GLY A 213 -6.72 10.23 -23.04
CA GLY A 213 -6.03 8.93 -22.88
C GLY A 213 -6.69 7.99 -21.87
N ALA A 214 -7.63 8.49 -21.06
CA ALA A 214 -8.30 7.68 -20.04
C ALA A 214 -9.20 6.59 -20.64
N ALA A 215 -9.97 6.92 -21.67
CA ALA A 215 -10.86 5.97 -22.33
C ALA A 215 -10.09 4.82 -23.00
N ASP A 216 -9.01 5.14 -23.72
CA ASP A 216 -8.18 4.16 -24.42
C ASP A 216 -7.49 3.18 -23.46
N LEU A 217 -7.05 3.69 -22.31
CA LEU A 217 -6.43 2.88 -21.26
C LEU A 217 -7.45 1.94 -20.58
N LEU A 218 -8.65 2.44 -20.28
CA LEU A 218 -9.72 1.61 -19.71
C LEU A 218 -10.14 0.51 -20.69
N ALA A 219 -10.28 0.84 -21.97
CA ALA A 219 -10.58 -0.16 -23.01
C ALA A 219 -9.49 -1.22 -23.13
N ALA A 220 -8.21 -0.85 -22.97
CA ALA A 220 -7.09 -1.78 -23.03
C ALA A 220 -7.03 -2.77 -21.87
N THR A 221 -7.56 -2.39 -20.71
CA THR A 221 -7.47 -3.16 -19.45
C THR A 221 -8.73 -3.97 -19.14
N ALA A 222 -9.86 -3.64 -19.79
CA ALA A 222 -11.14 -4.33 -19.61
C ALA A 222 -11.15 -5.82 -19.98
N GLY A 223 -10.13 -6.34 -20.68
CA GLY A 223 -10.02 -7.75 -21.09
C GLY A 223 -9.07 -8.62 -20.25
N VAL A 224 -8.48 -8.07 -19.18
CA VAL A 224 -7.38 -8.72 -18.43
C VAL A 224 -7.85 -9.41 -17.14
N GLY A 225 -9.11 -9.22 -16.72
CA GLY A 225 -9.70 -9.87 -15.55
C GLY A 225 -10.60 -11.04 -15.92
N GLY A 226 -10.01 -12.22 -16.12
CA GLY A 226 -10.71 -13.49 -16.32
C GLY A 226 -9.98 -14.62 -15.60
#